data_AF-A0A9P8S989-F1
#
_entry.id   AF-A0A9P8S989-F1
#
_cell.length_a   1.000
_cell.length_b   1.000
_cell.length_c   1.000
_cell.angle_alpha   90.00
_cell.angle_beta   90.00
_cell.angle_gamma   90.00
#
_symmetry.space_group_name_H-M   'P 1'
#
loop_
_entity.id
_entity.type
_entity.pdbx_description
1 polymer ?
#
loop_
_entity_poly.entity_id
_entity_poly.type
_entity_poly.pdbx_seq_one_letter_code
_entity_poly.pdbx_strand_id
1 'polypeptide(L)'
;MLSRMAVTSPATVLATRAFSTALPLRIASSKPTYNASSPNPRGPVRSNPLVGNYAPAEPTKPRDKPTHSTSSSPNASVPPPPPPASAAPAIPEPQENPAHAYDAVARTNITIDLANIISEKASSYAYKRSASNPMDMPKVRAKAVSGRTVFIQDRLSPTSAPTPMVALRVLEKMCRDQKIKNKFHSQKFHERKGLKKKRLRSQRWRARFKTGFKAAVNRVMELKKQGW
;
A
#
# COMPACT_ATOMS: atom_id res chain seq x y z
N MET A 1 70.71 33.25 -1.81
CA MET A 1 70.19 34.49 -1.22
C MET A 1 68.68 34.55 -1.43
N LEU A 2 67.96 34.89 -0.36
CA LEU A 2 66.55 35.34 -0.27
C LEU A 2 65.43 34.28 -0.35
N SER A 3 65.09 33.80 0.84
CA SER A 3 63.83 33.19 1.26
C SER A 3 62.62 34.09 0.95
N ARG A 4 61.51 33.50 0.47
CA ARG A 4 60.19 34.15 0.47
C ARG A 4 59.39 33.63 1.65
N MET A 5 59.23 34.48 2.67
CA MET A 5 58.29 34.26 3.76
C MET A 5 56.88 34.67 3.30
N ALA A 6 55.92 33.75 3.40
CA ALA A 6 54.50 34.06 3.23
C ALA A 6 53.93 34.44 4.61
N VAL A 7 53.49 35.69 4.73
CA VAL A 7 52.83 36.24 5.92
C VAL A 7 51.37 35.76 5.92
N THR A 8 51.01 34.93 6.89
CA THR A 8 49.62 34.54 7.15
C THR A 8 48.93 35.62 7.99
N SER A 9 47.94 36.29 7.41
CA SER A 9 47.06 37.24 8.12
C SER A 9 45.91 36.48 8.79
N PRO A 10 45.63 36.66 10.10
CA PRO A 10 44.48 36.02 10.73
C PRO A 10 43.19 36.81 10.42
N ALA A 11 42.24 36.14 9.75
CA ALA A 11 40.91 36.67 9.50
C ALA A 11 40.10 36.81 10.80
N THR A 12 39.69 38.03 11.11
CA THR A 12 38.83 38.37 12.24
C THR A 12 37.44 37.75 12.05
N VAL A 13 37.06 36.83 12.94
CA VAL A 13 35.73 36.20 12.93
C VAL A 13 34.70 37.20 13.45
N LEU A 14 33.81 37.67 12.57
CA LEU A 14 32.67 38.51 12.95
C LEU A 14 31.67 37.69 13.78
N ALA A 15 31.40 38.16 14.99
CA ALA A 15 30.43 37.60 15.91
C ALA A 15 29.02 37.52 15.28
N THR A 16 28.48 36.31 15.18
CA THR A 16 27.10 36.08 14.74
C THR A 16 26.13 36.50 15.84
N ARG A 17 25.32 37.53 15.56
CA ARG A 17 24.19 37.99 16.37
C ARG A 17 23.20 36.84 16.63
N ALA A 18 22.98 36.48 17.89
CA ALA A 18 21.91 35.56 18.28
C ALA A 18 20.54 36.24 18.14
N PHE A 19 19.67 35.71 17.29
CA PHE A 19 18.26 36.12 17.25
C PHE A 19 17.54 35.57 18.48
N SER A 20 17.31 36.42 19.46
CA SER A 20 16.43 36.15 20.60
C SER A 20 14.98 36.29 20.16
N THR A 21 14.26 35.17 20.04
CA THR A 21 12.81 35.16 19.79
C THR A 21 12.06 34.70 21.04
N ALA A 22 12.14 35.49 22.12
CA ALA A 22 11.27 35.32 23.27
C ALA A 22 10.18 36.40 23.21
N LEU A 23 9.05 36.09 22.57
CA LEU A 23 7.81 36.85 22.74
C LEU A 23 7.20 36.48 24.09
N PRO A 24 7.00 37.42 25.03
CA PRO A 24 6.34 37.12 26.30
C PRO A 24 4.84 36.90 26.06
N LEU A 25 4.40 35.65 26.25
CA LEU A 25 2.97 35.34 26.33
C LEU A 25 2.41 35.91 27.64
N ARG A 26 1.70 37.04 27.55
CA ARG A 26 0.80 37.50 28.64
C ARG A 26 -0.35 36.51 28.76
N ILE A 27 -0.27 35.59 29.72
CA ILE A 27 -1.40 34.78 30.14
C ILE A 27 -2.20 35.62 31.13
N ALA A 28 -3.21 36.34 30.64
CA ALA A 28 -4.21 36.96 31.51
C ALA A 28 -5.06 35.85 32.13
N SER A 29 -4.93 35.65 33.45
CA SER A 29 -5.79 34.77 34.25
C SER A 29 -7.14 35.44 34.48
N SER A 30 -8.11 35.27 33.58
CA SER A 30 -9.50 35.62 33.86
C SER A 30 -10.11 34.56 34.79
N LYS A 31 -10.36 34.94 36.05
CA LYS A 31 -11.13 34.13 37.02
C LYS A 31 -12.59 34.02 36.51
N PRO A 32 -13.22 32.84 36.52
CA PRO A 32 -14.63 32.73 36.17
C PRO A 32 -15.49 33.23 37.34
N THR A 33 -16.32 34.24 37.10
CA THR A 33 -17.43 34.59 37.98
C THR A 33 -18.52 33.53 37.85
N TYR A 34 -18.73 32.77 38.91
CA TYR A 34 -19.82 31.78 38.99
C TYR A 34 -21.10 32.53 39.40
N ASN A 35 -22.01 32.75 38.44
CA ASN A 35 -23.34 33.28 38.75
C ASN A 35 -24.24 32.10 39.11
N ALA A 36 -24.65 32.00 40.38
CA ALA A 36 -25.35 30.85 40.97
C ALA A 36 -26.88 30.82 40.70
N SER A 37 -27.35 31.49 39.65
CA SER A 37 -28.78 31.64 39.36
C SER A 37 -29.08 31.34 37.89
N SER A 38 -28.87 30.09 37.44
CA SER A 38 -29.41 29.61 36.17
C SER A 38 -29.56 28.08 36.16
N PRO A 39 -30.73 27.51 35.83
CA PRO A 39 -30.97 26.07 35.97
C PRO A 39 -30.39 25.20 34.83
N ASN A 40 -29.47 25.72 34.00
CA ASN A 40 -28.97 25.00 32.82
C ASN A 40 -27.44 24.79 32.84
N PRO A 41 -26.92 23.55 32.84
CA PRO A 41 -25.48 23.27 32.94
C PRO A 41 -24.83 23.27 31.54
N ARG A 42 -24.98 24.37 30.79
CA ARG A 42 -24.21 24.59 29.55
C ARG A 42 -23.31 25.80 29.77
N GLY A 43 -22.02 25.55 30.01
CA GLY A 43 -21.01 26.60 30.15
C GLY A 43 -20.97 27.53 28.92
N PRO A 44 -20.34 28.72 29.03
CA PRO A 44 -20.40 29.74 27.98
C PRO A 44 -19.84 29.19 26.67
N VAL A 45 -20.67 29.20 25.64
CA VAL A 45 -20.34 28.81 24.26
C VAL A 45 -19.27 29.75 23.74
N ARG A 46 -18.06 29.22 23.46
CA ARG A 46 -17.02 29.98 22.75
C ARG A 46 -17.45 30.17 21.29
N SER A 47 -18.02 31.32 20.96
CA SER A 47 -18.28 31.70 19.57
C SER A 47 -16.99 32.24 18.92
N ASN A 48 -16.66 31.72 17.73
CA ASN A 48 -15.58 32.23 16.89
C ASN A 48 -16.21 33.19 15.85
N PRO A 49 -15.91 34.49 15.87
CA PRO A 49 -16.60 35.48 15.03
C PRO A 49 -16.26 35.39 13.52
N LEU A 50 -15.35 34.51 13.11
CA LEU A 50 -14.93 34.36 11.71
C LEU A 50 -15.66 33.22 10.98
N VAL A 51 -16.56 32.49 11.64
CA VAL A 51 -17.36 31.42 11.03
C VAL A 51 -18.82 31.75 11.32
N GLY A 52 -19.58 32.11 10.28
CA GLY A 52 -21.01 32.37 10.39
C GLY A 52 -21.75 31.21 11.05
N ASN A 53 -22.78 31.54 11.84
CA ASN A 53 -23.60 30.62 12.62
C ASN A 53 -24.16 29.49 11.75
N TYR A 54 -23.48 28.34 11.71
CA TYR A 54 -24.05 27.09 11.22
C TYR A 54 -24.46 26.28 12.44
N ALA A 55 -25.77 26.18 12.67
CA ALA A 55 -26.36 25.26 13.64
C ALA A 55 -26.64 23.92 12.92
N PRO A 56 -25.96 22.82 13.27
CA PRO A 56 -26.33 21.50 12.75
C PRO A 56 -27.67 21.07 13.35
N ALA A 57 -28.56 20.50 12.53
CA ALA A 57 -29.82 19.94 13.00
C ALA A 57 -29.59 18.83 14.04
N GLU A 58 -30.39 18.82 15.12
CA GLU A 58 -30.34 17.83 16.19
C GLU A 58 -30.79 16.44 15.71
N PRO A 59 -30.14 15.34 16.16
CA PRO A 59 -30.58 13.98 15.86
C PRO A 59 -31.73 13.56 16.79
N THR A 60 -32.91 13.29 16.21
CA THR A 60 -34.07 12.72 16.91
C THR A 60 -33.80 11.28 17.35
N LYS A 61 -34.06 10.98 18.64
CA LYS A 61 -34.04 9.62 19.22
C LYS A 61 -35.30 8.81 18.86
N PRO A 62 -35.25 7.46 18.91
CA PRO A 62 -36.24 6.56 18.31
C PRO A 62 -37.39 6.20 19.27
N ARG A 63 -38.57 5.92 18.70
CA ARG A 63 -39.71 5.30 19.41
C ARG A 63 -40.25 4.10 18.60
N ASP A 64 -40.19 2.96 19.28
CA ASP A 64 -40.93 1.68 19.24
C ASP A 64 -41.64 1.13 17.98
N LYS A 65 -41.48 -0.21 17.86
CA LYS A 65 -41.95 -1.17 16.85
C LYS A 65 -43.49 -1.21 16.67
N PRO A 66 -43.97 -1.70 15.51
CA PRO A 66 -44.46 -3.07 15.53
C PRO A 66 -43.94 -3.98 14.39
N THR A 67 -44.22 -5.24 14.64
CA THR A 67 -43.86 -6.54 14.07
C THR A 67 -44.14 -6.83 12.59
N HIS A 68 -43.26 -7.69 12.06
CA HIS A 68 -43.42 -8.70 11.00
C HIS A 68 -43.76 -8.25 9.56
N SER A 69 -42.73 -8.23 8.72
CA SER A 69 -42.76 -8.85 7.39
C SER A 69 -41.32 -9.06 6.92
N THR A 70 -40.98 -10.32 6.69
CA THR A 70 -39.71 -10.78 6.15
C THR A 70 -39.61 -10.32 4.70
N SER A 71 -39.00 -9.16 4.44
CA SER A 71 -38.69 -8.72 3.09
C SER A 71 -37.34 -9.30 2.67
N SER A 72 -37.41 -10.23 1.72
CA SER A 72 -36.29 -10.83 1.02
C SER A 72 -35.45 -9.77 0.30
N SER A 73 -34.15 -9.76 0.55
CA SER A 73 -33.17 -9.10 -0.31
C SER A 73 -33.23 -9.70 -1.73
N PRO A 74 -33.44 -8.91 -2.80
CA PRO A 74 -33.22 -9.38 -4.15
C PRO A 74 -31.81 -8.94 -4.56
N ASN A 75 -30.81 -9.73 -4.20
CA ASN A 75 -29.54 -9.75 -4.92
C ASN A 75 -28.90 -11.14 -4.78
N ALA A 76 -29.70 -12.15 -5.14
CA ALA A 76 -29.17 -13.42 -5.57
C ALA A 76 -28.71 -13.26 -7.02
N SER A 77 -27.45 -13.62 -7.26
CA SER A 77 -26.86 -13.82 -8.56
C SER A 77 -27.75 -14.73 -9.42
N VAL A 78 -28.38 -14.17 -10.45
CA VAL A 78 -29.03 -14.96 -11.50
C VAL A 78 -27.91 -15.55 -12.37
N PRO A 79 -27.81 -16.88 -12.53
CA PRO A 79 -26.88 -17.45 -13.51
C PRO A 79 -27.35 -17.08 -14.92
N PRO A 80 -26.44 -16.89 -15.89
CA PRO A 80 -26.83 -16.52 -17.25
C PRO A 80 -27.73 -17.61 -17.88
N PRO A 81 -28.69 -17.23 -18.74
CA PRO A 81 -29.53 -18.19 -19.45
C PRO A 81 -28.69 -19.06 -20.39
N PRO A 82 -29.08 -20.33 -20.62
CA PRO A 82 -28.42 -21.16 -21.61
C PRO A 82 -28.59 -20.56 -23.01
N PRO A 83 -27.59 -20.68 -23.91
CA PRO A 83 -27.72 -20.22 -25.28
C PRO A 83 -28.84 -20.98 -26.01
N PRO A 84 -29.51 -20.36 -27.00
CA PRO A 84 -30.50 -21.04 -27.83
C PRO A 84 -29.86 -22.23 -28.54
N ALA A 85 -30.57 -23.35 -28.60
CA ALA A 85 -30.18 -24.56 -29.31
C ALA A 85 -30.04 -24.28 -30.81
N SER A 86 -28.87 -23.77 -31.20
CA SER A 86 -28.42 -23.80 -32.58
C SER A 86 -28.01 -25.23 -32.92
N ALA A 87 -28.47 -25.68 -34.07
CA ALA A 87 -28.24 -26.98 -34.67
C ALA A 87 -26.87 -27.59 -34.31
N ALA A 88 -26.91 -28.85 -33.89
CA ALA A 88 -25.72 -29.67 -33.66
C ALA A 88 -24.73 -29.50 -34.82
N PRO A 89 -23.45 -29.18 -34.57
CA PRO A 89 -22.43 -29.35 -35.59
C PRO A 89 -22.38 -30.84 -35.91
N ALA A 90 -22.55 -31.17 -37.19
CA ALA A 90 -22.35 -32.52 -37.70
C ALA A 90 -20.98 -33.01 -37.20
N ILE A 91 -21.01 -34.08 -36.41
CA ILE A 91 -19.85 -34.79 -35.93
C ILE A 91 -19.06 -35.21 -37.18
N PRO A 92 -17.82 -34.73 -37.42
CA PRO A 92 -16.99 -35.39 -38.41
C PRO A 92 -16.81 -36.83 -37.94
N GLU A 93 -17.11 -37.77 -38.83
CA GLU A 93 -16.91 -39.22 -38.67
C GLU A 93 -15.66 -39.52 -37.82
N PRO A 94 -15.78 -40.33 -36.75
CA PRO A 94 -14.60 -40.82 -36.07
C PRO A 94 -13.78 -41.64 -37.07
N GLN A 95 -12.65 -41.09 -37.53
CA GLN A 95 -11.57 -41.90 -38.03
C GLN A 95 -11.09 -42.73 -36.84
N GLU A 96 -11.66 -43.92 -36.69
CA GLU A 96 -11.21 -44.93 -35.75
C GLU A 96 -9.79 -45.33 -36.14
N ASN A 97 -8.80 -44.62 -35.58
CA ASN A 97 -7.49 -45.21 -35.38
C ASN A 97 -7.62 -46.09 -34.13
N PRO A 98 -7.67 -47.43 -34.26
CA PRO A 98 -7.88 -48.34 -33.13
C PRO A 98 -6.67 -48.42 -32.18
N ALA A 99 -5.70 -47.51 -32.32
CA ALA A 99 -4.48 -47.49 -31.53
C ALA A 99 -4.74 -47.30 -30.03
N HIS A 100 -5.90 -46.77 -29.63
CA HIS A 100 -6.23 -46.46 -28.23
C HIS A 100 -7.65 -46.88 -27.80
N ALA A 101 -8.28 -47.84 -28.49
CA ALA A 101 -9.54 -48.40 -28.02
C ALA A 101 -9.32 -49.12 -26.68
N TYR A 102 -9.96 -48.65 -25.61
CA TYR A 102 -9.86 -49.25 -24.28
C TYR A 102 -10.70 -50.53 -24.23
N ASP A 103 -10.05 -51.68 -24.39
CA ASP A 103 -10.66 -52.99 -24.20
C ASP A 103 -10.22 -53.55 -22.84
N ALA A 104 -11.15 -53.59 -21.87
CA ALA A 104 -10.90 -54.10 -20.51
C ALA A 104 -10.75 -55.63 -20.46
N VAL A 105 -11.08 -56.33 -21.56
CA VAL A 105 -11.07 -57.80 -21.66
C VAL A 105 -9.90 -58.28 -22.53
N ALA A 106 -9.36 -57.43 -23.40
CA ALA A 106 -8.10 -57.64 -24.08
C ALA A 106 -6.96 -57.67 -23.05
N ARG A 107 -6.62 -58.88 -22.59
CA ARG A 107 -5.39 -59.15 -21.85
C ARG A 107 -4.19 -59.07 -22.80
N THR A 108 -3.93 -57.90 -23.38
CA THR A 108 -2.55 -57.58 -23.70
C THR A 108 -1.85 -57.47 -22.36
N ASN A 109 -0.88 -58.33 -22.10
CA ASN A 109 -0.08 -58.29 -20.88
C ASN A 109 0.74 -56.98 -20.90
N ILE A 110 0.11 -55.86 -20.56
CA ILE A 110 0.79 -54.62 -20.24
C ILE A 110 1.40 -54.89 -18.87
N THR A 111 2.58 -55.48 -18.85
CA THR A 111 3.42 -55.54 -17.67
C THR A 111 3.83 -54.11 -17.36
N ILE A 112 2.95 -53.38 -16.67
CA ILE A 112 3.25 -52.06 -16.15
C ILE A 112 4.32 -52.29 -15.08
N ASP A 113 5.57 -52.11 -15.47
CA ASP A 113 6.69 -52.15 -14.54
C ASP A 113 6.62 -50.90 -13.66
N LEU A 114 5.83 -51.03 -12.59
CA LEU A 114 5.60 -49.99 -11.61
C LEU A 114 6.92 -49.50 -11.01
N ALA A 115 7.94 -50.37 -10.90
CA ALA A 115 9.24 -49.99 -10.37
C ALA A 115 9.95 -49.00 -11.30
N ASN A 116 9.89 -49.23 -12.62
CA ASN A 116 10.45 -48.31 -13.61
C ASN A 116 9.68 -46.98 -13.68
N ILE A 117 8.35 -47.01 -13.62
CA ILE A 117 7.55 -45.77 -13.59
C ILE A 117 7.83 -44.95 -12.34
N ILE A 118 7.97 -45.60 -11.18
CA ILE A 118 8.29 -44.93 -9.92
C ILE A 118 9.72 -44.41 -9.95
N SER A 119 10.69 -45.16 -10.48
CA SER A 119 12.10 -44.74 -10.56
C SER A 119 12.28 -43.56 -11.52
N GLU A 120 11.58 -43.55 -12.66
CA GLU A 120 11.59 -42.46 -13.63
C GLU A 120 10.89 -41.20 -13.09
N LYS A 121 9.75 -41.36 -12.40
CA LYS A 121 9.10 -40.24 -11.71
C LYS A 121 9.95 -39.71 -10.55
N ALA A 122 10.60 -40.58 -9.80
CA ALA A 122 11.47 -40.19 -8.68
C ALA A 122 12.73 -39.48 -9.18
N SER A 123 13.36 -39.97 -10.24
CA SER A 123 14.56 -39.37 -10.84
C SER A 123 14.25 -38.03 -11.52
N SER A 124 13.14 -37.92 -12.26
CA SER A 124 12.70 -36.64 -12.84
C SER A 124 12.30 -35.62 -11.77
N TYR A 125 11.67 -36.05 -10.67
CA TYR A 125 11.42 -35.19 -9.51
C TYR A 125 12.72 -34.76 -8.82
N ALA A 126 13.67 -35.67 -8.63
CA ALA A 126 14.97 -35.38 -8.04
C ALA A 126 15.79 -34.41 -8.91
N TYR A 127 15.76 -34.58 -10.23
CA TYR A 127 16.41 -33.68 -11.19
C TYR A 127 15.78 -32.28 -11.20
N LYS A 128 14.45 -32.19 -11.19
CA LYS A 128 13.73 -30.91 -11.04
C LYS A 128 14.01 -30.24 -9.69
N ARG A 129 14.23 -31.04 -8.63
CA ARG A 129 14.63 -30.55 -7.30
C ARG A 129 16.07 -30.02 -7.31
N SER A 130 16.99 -30.65 -8.03
CA SER A 130 18.43 -30.29 -8.02
C SER A 130 18.77 -29.09 -8.89
N ALA A 131 18.04 -28.85 -9.97
CA ALA A 131 18.35 -27.80 -10.96
C ALA A 131 17.20 -26.79 -11.18
N SER A 132 16.27 -26.63 -10.24
CA SER A 132 15.15 -25.70 -10.44
C SER A 132 15.62 -24.25 -10.32
N ASN A 133 15.32 -23.46 -11.37
CA ASN A 133 15.28 -22.01 -11.24
C ASN A 133 14.44 -21.66 -10.00
N PRO A 134 14.86 -20.69 -9.18
CA PRO A 134 14.18 -20.35 -7.92
C PRO A 134 12.75 -19.80 -8.11
N MET A 135 12.30 -19.62 -9.36
CA MET A 135 10.95 -19.24 -9.75
C MET A 135 10.03 -20.43 -10.02
N ASP A 136 10.55 -21.54 -10.57
CA ASP A 136 9.75 -22.72 -10.94
C ASP A 136 9.39 -23.55 -9.70
N MET A 137 10.30 -23.60 -8.72
CA MET A 137 10.04 -24.15 -7.40
C MET A 137 10.65 -23.23 -6.33
N PRO A 138 9.95 -22.15 -5.93
CA PRO A 138 10.46 -21.24 -4.93
C PRO A 138 10.59 -21.96 -3.58
N LYS A 139 11.80 -22.00 -3.03
CA LYS A 139 12.02 -22.40 -1.63
C LYS A 139 11.49 -21.29 -0.72
N VAL A 140 10.18 -21.31 -0.45
CA VAL A 140 9.52 -20.32 0.41
C VAL A 140 10.08 -20.45 1.83
N ARG A 141 10.92 -19.51 2.21
CA ARG A 141 11.36 -19.33 3.60
C ARG A 141 10.47 -18.27 4.21
N ALA A 142 9.64 -18.63 5.19
CA ALA A 142 8.80 -17.70 5.95
C ALA A 142 9.65 -16.83 6.91
N LYS A 143 10.53 -16.00 6.32
CA LYS A 143 11.36 -15.01 7.00
C LYS A 143 10.95 -13.62 6.52
N ALA A 144 11.23 -12.60 7.32
CA ALA A 144 10.98 -11.20 6.95
C ALA A 144 11.67 -10.76 5.64
N VAL A 145 12.64 -11.53 5.14
CA VAL A 145 13.37 -11.33 3.89
C VAL A 145 12.55 -11.75 2.65
N SER A 146 11.58 -12.65 2.79
CA SER A 146 10.87 -13.28 1.66
C SER A 146 10.13 -12.30 0.74
N GLY A 147 9.70 -11.15 1.26
CA GLY A 147 9.03 -10.10 0.48
C GLY A 147 9.97 -9.02 -0.05
N ARG A 148 11.29 -9.26 -0.03
CA ARG A 148 12.34 -8.30 -0.42
C ARG A 148 13.41 -8.95 -1.31
N THR A 149 12.97 -9.84 -2.17
CA THR A 149 13.81 -10.54 -3.14
C THR A 149 13.40 -10.16 -4.56
N VAL A 150 14.38 -9.96 -5.44
CA VAL A 150 14.16 -9.68 -6.86
C VAL A 150 14.96 -10.72 -7.65
N PHE A 151 14.29 -11.40 -8.58
CA PHE A 151 14.89 -12.43 -9.41
C PHE A 151 15.49 -11.82 -10.68
N ILE A 152 16.55 -12.43 -11.21
CA ILE A 152 17.16 -11.98 -12.46
C ILE A 152 16.53 -12.79 -13.60
N GLN A 153 15.78 -12.12 -14.49
CA GLN A 153 15.07 -12.71 -15.62
C GLN A 153 14.87 -11.68 -16.73
N ASP A 154 14.88 -12.10 -17.99
CA ASP A 154 14.80 -11.24 -19.17
C ASP A 154 13.60 -10.28 -19.18
N ARG A 155 12.49 -10.63 -18.51
CA ARG A 155 11.30 -9.79 -18.42
C ARG A 155 11.27 -8.96 -17.13
N LEU A 156 11.07 -7.65 -17.32
CA LEU A 156 10.89 -6.72 -16.22
C LEU A 156 9.51 -6.92 -15.57
N SER A 157 9.51 -7.29 -14.29
CA SER A 157 8.29 -7.34 -13.46
C SER A 157 8.58 -6.73 -12.08
N PRO A 158 7.57 -6.52 -11.23
CA PRO A 158 7.78 -5.97 -9.88
C PRO A 158 8.76 -6.77 -9.02
N THR A 159 8.92 -8.07 -9.30
CA THR A 159 9.79 -9.01 -8.58
C THR A 159 10.91 -9.59 -9.45
N SER A 160 11.06 -9.13 -10.70
CA SER A 160 12.07 -9.65 -11.64
C SER A 160 12.71 -8.55 -12.50
N ALA A 161 13.97 -8.71 -12.88
CA ALA A 161 14.66 -7.78 -13.75
C ALA A 161 15.74 -8.45 -14.62
N PRO A 162 16.00 -7.98 -15.85
CA PRO A 162 16.89 -8.63 -16.81
C PRO A 162 18.36 -8.63 -16.42
N THR A 163 18.84 -7.53 -15.85
CA THR A 163 20.25 -7.40 -15.44
C THR A 163 20.36 -7.22 -13.94
N PRO A 164 21.47 -7.64 -13.30
CA PRO A 164 21.69 -7.46 -11.87
C PRO A 164 21.61 -5.98 -11.47
N MET A 165 22.09 -5.06 -12.31
CA MET A 165 21.99 -3.62 -12.04
C MET A 165 20.54 -3.13 -11.98
N VAL A 166 19.68 -3.59 -12.91
CA VAL A 166 18.26 -3.24 -12.90
C VAL A 166 17.57 -3.91 -11.72
N ALA A 167 17.93 -5.15 -11.39
CA ALA A 167 17.41 -5.86 -10.22
C ALA A 167 17.67 -5.09 -8.92
N LEU A 168 18.88 -4.53 -8.74
CA LEU A 168 19.20 -3.68 -7.59
C LEU A 168 18.34 -2.41 -7.54
N ARG A 169 18.09 -1.75 -8.68
CA ARG A 169 17.21 -0.57 -8.74
C ARG A 169 15.76 -0.92 -8.40
N VAL A 170 15.27 -2.05 -8.89
CA VAL A 170 13.93 -2.57 -8.55
C VAL A 170 13.84 -2.87 -7.06
N LEU A 171 14.87 -3.51 -6.50
CA LEU A 171 14.96 -3.79 -5.06
C LEU A 171 14.97 -2.49 -4.22
N GLU A 172 15.73 -1.48 -4.62
CA GLU A 172 15.74 -0.16 -3.97
C GLU A 172 14.37 0.51 -4.01
N LYS A 173 13.70 0.47 -5.16
CA LYS A 173 12.33 0.99 -5.31
C LYS A 173 11.38 0.28 -4.36
N MET A 174 11.42 -1.05 -4.31
CA MET A 174 10.60 -1.86 -3.40
C MET A 174 10.88 -1.49 -1.92
N CYS A 175 12.14 -1.31 -1.54
CA CYS A 175 12.51 -0.87 -0.20
C CYS A 175 11.98 0.53 0.15
N ARG A 176 11.93 1.44 -0.85
CA ARG A 176 11.39 2.79 -0.72
C ARG A 176 9.87 2.78 -0.56
N ASP A 177 9.16 1.99 -1.36
CA ASP A 177 7.70 1.86 -1.32
C ASP A 177 7.24 1.28 0.03
N GLN A 178 7.95 0.28 0.55
CA GLN A 178 7.73 -0.30 1.88
C GLN A 178 8.21 0.59 3.04
N LYS A 179 8.86 1.73 2.74
CA LYS A 179 9.39 2.74 3.67
C LYS A 179 10.36 2.15 4.70
N ILE A 180 11.20 1.19 4.29
CA ILE A 180 12.08 0.44 5.20
C ILE A 180 13.09 1.36 5.90
N LYS A 181 13.75 2.24 5.13
CA LYS A 181 14.70 3.21 5.68
C LYS A 181 14.05 4.09 6.74
N ASN A 182 12.83 4.57 6.50
CA ASN A 182 12.11 5.40 7.46
C ASN A 182 11.72 4.61 8.73
N LYS A 183 11.29 3.36 8.57
CA LYS A 183 10.99 2.46 9.69
C LYS A 183 12.24 2.25 10.55
N PHE A 184 13.37 1.93 9.94
CA PHE A 184 14.67 1.76 10.62
C PHE A 184 15.03 3.00 11.46
N HIS A 185 15.00 4.19 10.87
CA HIS A 185 15.31 5.43 11.61
C HIS A 185 14.31 5.72 12.72
N SER A 186 13.02 5.42 12.52
CA SER A 186 11.99 5.61 13.55
C SER A 186 12.06 4.60 14.70
N GLN A 187 12.71 3.46 14.47
CA GLN A 187 12.90 2.41 15.48
C GLN A 187 14.21 2.59 16.24
N LYS A 188 15.20 3.31 15.67
CA LYS A 188 16.50 3.57 16.29
C LYS A 188 16.39 4.21 17.67
N PHE A 189 15.42 5.09 17.88
CA PHE A 189 15.18 5.76 19.16
C PHE A 189 13.70 5.70 19.54
N HIS A 190 13.43 5.58 20.84
CA HIS A 190 12.06 5.62 21.34
C HIS A 190 11.46 7.02 21.17
N GLU A 191 10.38 7.12 20.40
CA GLU A 191 9.55 8.32 20.30
C GLU A 191 8.32 8.19 21.21
N ARG A 192 8.17 9.12 22.17
CA ARG A 192 7.00 9.17 23.06
C ARG A 192 5.71 9.27 22.24
N LYS A 193 4.64 8.60 22.71
CA LYS A 193 3.33 8.55 22.03
C LYS A 193 2.77 9.93 21.64
N GLY A 194 2.95 10.94 22.50
CA GLY A 194 2.51 12.31 22.24
C GLY A 194 3.26 13.00 21.11
N LEU A 195 4.59 12.87 21.08
CA LEU A 195 5.44 13.42 20.02
C LEU A 195 5.14 12.74 18.68
N LYS A 196 5.00 11.41 18.67
CA LYS A 196 4.60 10.64 17.49
C LYS A 196 3.27 11.12 16.90
N LYS A 197 2.25 11.36 17.75
CA LYS A 197 0.95 11.89 17.31
C LYS A 197 1.08 13.29 16.68
N LYS A 198 1.84 14.19 17.31
CA LYS A 198 2.09 15.55 16.80
C LYS A 198 2.81 15.51 15.44
N ARG A 199 3.87 14.71 15.33
CA ARG A 199 4.63 14.51 14.09
C ARG A 199 3.74 13.96 12.97
N LEU A 200 2.97 12.89 13.24
CA LEU A 200 2.07 12.30 12.24
C LEU A 200 0.97 13.26 11.80
N ARG A 201 0.41 14.06 12.71
CA ARG A 201 -0.57 15.10 12.37
C ARG A 201 0.03 16.12 11.41
N SER A 202 1.20 16.68 11.74
CA SER A 202 1.89 17.65 10.89
C SER A 202 2.29 17.05 9.53
N GLN A 203 2.78 15.80 9.51
CA GLN A 203 3.15 15.11 8.29
C GLN A 203 1.96 14.87 7.35
N ARG A 204 0.82 14.42 7.89
CA ARG A 204 -0.42 14.22 7.11
C ARG A 204 -0.94 15.54 6.55
N TRP A 205 -0.90 16.61 7.35
CA TRP A 205 -1.30 17.94 6.91
C TRP A 205 -0.42 18.43 5.75
N ARG A 206 0.91 18.35 5.87
CA ARG A 206 1.84 18.73 4.77
C ARG A 206 1.60 17.90 3.51
N ALA A 207 1.31 16.61 3.65
CA ALA A 207 1.00 15.75 2.50
C ALA A 207 -0.28 16.20 1.78
N ARG A 208 -1.37 16.45 2.53
CA ARG A 208 -2.65 16.93 1.99
C ARG A 208 -2.53 18.34 1.39
N PHE A 209 -1.79 19.23 2.06
CA PHE A 209 -1.51 20.56 1.54
C PHE A 209 -0.75 20.48 0.23
N LYS A 210 0.32 19.68 0.16
CA LYS A 210 1.11 19.50 -1.07
C LYS A 210 0.27 18.93 -2.23
N THR A 211 -0.65 18.00 -1.95
CA THR A 211 -1.53 17.47 -3.00
C THR A 211 -2.52 18.52 -3.50
N GLY A 212 -3.16 19.27 -2.59
CA GLY A 212 -4.08 20.34 -2.97
C GLY A 212 -3.38 21.48 -3.71
N PHE A 213 -2.20 21.88 -3.25
CA PHE A 213 -1.39 22.91 -3.89
C PHE A 213 -0.99 22.51 -5.32
N LYS A 214 -0.51 21.28 -5.52
CA LYS A 214 -0.21 20.77 -6.87
C LYS A 214 -1.43 20.76 -7.78
N ALA A 215 -2.59 20.36 -7.27
CA ALA A 215 -3.83 20.37 -8.04
C ALA A 215 -4.22 21.81 -8.46
N ALA A 216 -4.10 22.78 -7.56
CA ALA A 216 -4.35 24.19 -7.86
C ALA A 216 -3.38 24.72 -8.92
N VAL A 217 -2.08 24.45 -8.80
CA VAL A 217 -1.08 24.87 -9.80
C VAL A 217 -1.38 24.23 -11.16
N ASN A 218 -1.70 22.93 -11.21
CA ASN A 218 -2.09 22.28 -12.45
C ASN A 218 -3.34 22.93 -13.05
N ARG A 219 -4.33 23.27 -12.22
CA ARG A 219 -5.55 23.95 -12.67
C ARG A 219 -5.26 25.34 -13.24
N VAL A 220 -4.37 26.10 -12.61
CA VAL A 220 -3.92 27.40 -13.12
C VAL A 220 -3.21 27.24 -14.46
N MET A 221 -2.37 26.21 -14.61
CA MET A 221 -1.70 25.93 -15.89
C MET A 221 -2.69 25.51 -16.98
N GLU A 222 -3.75 24.77 -16.64
CA GLU A 222 -4.84 24.44 -17.57
C GLU A 222 -5.60 25.69 -18.04
N LEU A 223 -5.97 26.57 -17.11
CA LEU A 223 -6.68 27.83 -17.42
C LEU A 223 -5.81 28.75 -18.29
N LYS A 224 -4.54 28.90 -17.93
CA LYS A 224 -3.55 29.63 -18.73
C LYS A 224 -3.44 29.07 -20.15
N LYS A 225 -3.46 27.74 -20.32
CA LYS A 225 -3.41 27.10 -21.64
C LYS A 225 -4.68 27.40 -22.47
N GLN A 226 -5.81 27.57 -21.80
CA GLN A 226 -7.09 27.93 -22.43
C GLN A 226 -7.18 29.44 -22.74
N GLY A 227 -6.24 30.25 -22.25
CA GLY A 227 -6.24 31.71 -22.44
C GLY A 227 -7.05 32.49 -21.40
N TRP A 228 -7.43 31.85 -20.29
CA TRP A 228 -7.97 32.53 -19.11
C TRP A 228 -6.86 33.15 -18.25
#